data_AF-A0A958KBU2-F1
#
_entry.id   AF-A0A958KBU2-F1
#
_cell.length_a   1.000
_cell.length_b   1.000
_cell.length_c   1.000
_cell.angle_alpha   90.00
_cell.angle_beta   90.00
_cell.angle_gamma   90.00
#
_symmetry.space_group_name_H-M   'P 1'
#
loop_
_entity.id
_entity.type
_entity.pdbx_description
1 polymer ?
#
loop_
_entity_poly.entity_id
_entity_poly.type
_entity_poly.pdbx_seq_one_letter_code
_entity_poly.pdbx_strand_id
1 'polypeptide(L)'
;MKRLLLFICLLASMCFTFLLLGNRPVASARSELAPAPRSDDEQRIISVYKRANEAVVFISTISLTFDMYAGVQPQEGTGSGVVI
;
A
#
# COMPACT_ATOMS: atom_id res chain seq x y z
N MET A 1 1.47 -34.45 -32.16
CA MET A 1 1.40 -34.75 -30.71
C MET A 1 2.68 -34.37 -29.95
N LYS A 2 3.89 -34.75 -30.39
CA LYS A 2 5.16 -34.42 -29.70
C LYS A 2 5.43 -32.92 -29.49
N ARG A 3 5.03 -32.05 -30.43
CA ARG A 3 5.19 -30.58 -30.33
C ARG A 3 4.28 -29.93 -29.28
N LEU A 4 3.11 -30.50 -29.02
CA LEU A 4 2.16 -30.03 -28.01
C LEU A 4 2.65 -30.34 -26.60
N LEU A 5 3.23 -31.54 -26.41
CA LEU A 5 3.83 -31.97 -25.14
C LEU A 5 5.00 -31.07 -24.74
N LEU A 6 5.84 -30.69 -25.71
CA LEU A 6 6.99 -29.81 -25.51
C LEU A 6 6.57 -28.41 -25.04
N PHE A 7 5.48 -27.88 -25.59
CA PHE A 7 4.92 -26.58 -25.19
C PHE A 7 4.38 -26.60 -23.75
N ILE A 8 3.69 -27.68 -23.35
CA ILE A 8 3.14 -27.82 -22.00
C ILE A 8 4.27 -27.89 -20.95
N CYS A 9 5.36 -28.61 -21.23
CA CYS A 9 6.52 -28.65 -20.33
C CYS A 9 7.20 -27.29 -20.17
N LEU A 10 7.28 -26.48 -21.23
CA LEU A 10 7.92 -25.17 -21.19
C LEU A 10 7.09 -24.18 -20.34
N LEU A 11 5.76 -24.23 -20.48
CA LEU A 11 4.82 -23.45 -19.67
C LEU A 11 4.85 -23.84 -18.19
N ALA A 12 4.91 -25.14 -17.90
CA ALA A 12 5.03 -25.66 -16.53
C ALA A 12 6.36 -25.23 -15.87
N SER A 13 7.48 -25.30 -16.61
CA SER A 13 8.79 -24.85 -16.13
C SER A 13 8.81 -23.35 -15.82
N MET A 14 8.17 -22.54 -16.67
CA MET A 14 8.08 -21.09 -16.46
C MET A 14 7.24 -20.75 -15.22
N CYS A 15 6.11 -21.44 -15.04
CA CYS A 15 5.25 -21.26 -13.87
C CYS A 15 5.95 -21.71 -12.57
N PHE A 16 6.67 -22.83 -12.61
CA PHE A 16 7.43 -23.33 -11.47
C PHE A 16 8.53 -22.37 -11.04
N THR A 17 9.22 -21.75 -12.00
CA THR A 17 10.27 -20.76 -11.72
C THR A 17 9.67 -19.48 -11.13
N PHE A 18 8.50 -19.05 -11.61
CA PHE A 18 7.78 -17.90 -11.07
C PHE A 18 7.32 -18.12 -9.62
N LEU A 19 6.83 -19.33 -9.30
CA LEU A 19 6.46 -19.70 -7.93
C LEU A 19 7.68 -19.74 -6.99
N LEU A 20 8.82 -20.24 -7.46
CA LEU A 20 10.05 -20.27 -6.67
C LEU A 20 10.66 -18.88 -6.45
N LEU A 21 10.58 -17.98 -7.43
CA LEU A 21 11.10 -16.60 -7.30
C LEU A 21 10.13 -15.66 -6.60
N GLY A 22 8.82 -15.89 -6.71
CA GLY A 22 7.77 -15.04 -6.13
C GLY A 22 7.65 -15.16 -4.61
N ASN A 23 8.16 -16.24 -4.02
CA ASN A 23 8.08 -16.48 -2.58
C ASN A 23 9.28 -15.95 -1.79
N ARG A 24 10.01 -14.96 -2.32
CA ARG A 24 11.05 -14.27 -1.54
C ARG A 24 10.33 -13.53 -0.39
N PRO A 25 10.65 -13.82 0.88
CA PRO A 25 10.19 -12.96 1.95
C PRO A 25 10.73 -11.57 1.62
N VAL A 26 9.83 -10.61 1.43
CA VAL A 26 10.21 -9.19 1.36
C VAL A 26 10.88 -8.92 2.71
N ALA A 27 12.21 -8.94 2.72
CA ALA A 27 12.98 -8.62 3.90
C ALA A 27 12.59 -7.19 4.26
N SER A 28 11.71 -7.05 5.24
CA SER A 28 11.36 -5.77 5.82
C SER A 28 12.66 -5.23 6.41
N ALA A 29 13.35 -4.38 5.67
CA ALA A 29 14.55 -3.69 6.11
C ALA A 29 14.16 -2.63 7.14
N ARG A 30 13.62 -3.07 8.29
CA ARG A 30 13.63 -2.27 9.51
C ARG A 30 15.09 -2.27 9.96
N SER A 31 15.82 -1.25 9.53
CA SER A 31 17.07 -0.90 10.19
C SER A 31 16.72 -0.60 11.65
N GLU A 32 17.13 -1.46 12.58
CA GLU A 32 17.11 -1.17 14.02
C GLU A 32 18.19 -0.12 14.30
N LEU A 33 17.92 1.12 13.89
CA LEU A 33 18.70 2.27 14.34
C LEU A 33 18.46 2.43 15.84
N ALA A 34 19.55 2.69 16.58
CA ALA A 34 19.45 3.06 17.98
C ALA A 34 18.48 4.26 18.11
N PRO A 35 17.55 4.24 19.10
CA PRO A 35 16.63 5.34 19.29
C PRO A 35 17.39 6.64 19.52
N ALA A 36 17.00 7.71 18.82
CA ALA A 36 17.57 9.03 19.08
C ALA A 36 17.34 9.44 20.56
N PRO A 37 18.31 10.14 21.19
CA PRO A 37 18.09 10.76 22.49
C PRO A 37 16.89 11.71 22.44
N ARG A 38 15.99 11.59 23.40
CA ARG A 38 14.71 12.31 23.46
C ARG A 38 14.24 12.44 24.89
N SER A 39 13.46 13.48 25.16
CA SER A 39 12.86 13.68 26.48
C SER A 39 11.67 12.73 26.73
N ASP A 40 11.24 12.62 27.98
CA ASP A 40 10.05 11.83 28.34
C ASP A 40 8.78 12.38 27.68
N ASP A 41 8.67 13.70 27.57
CA ASP A 41 7.56 14.37 26.89
C ASP A 41 7.54 14.05 25.40
N GLU A 42 8.70 14.07 24.75
CA GLU A 42 8.84 13.72 23.35
C GLU A 42 8.49 12.25 23.11
N GLN A 43 8.99 11.36 23.97
CA GLN A 43 8.64 9.93 23.95
C GLN A 43 7.13 9.72 24.12
N ARG A 44 6.46 10.51 24.97
CA ARG A 44 5.01 10.43 25.15
C ARG A 44 4.29 10.76 23.86
N ILE A 45 4.61 11.87 23.21
CA ILE A 45 4.02 12.31 21.94
C ILE A 45 4.24 11.23 20.87
N ILE A 46 5.47 10.75 20.72
CA ILE A 46 5.81 9.68 19.76
C ILE A 46 4.96 8.43 20.02
N SER A 47 4.77 8.04 21.29
CA SER A 47 3.99 6.84 21.62
C SER A 47 2.51 6.97 21.26
N VAL A 48 1.95 8.18 21.33
CA VAL A 48 0.56 8.45 20.96
C VAL A 48 0.43 8.42 19.45
N TYR A 49 1.30 9.13 18.73
CA TYR A 49 1.32 9.09 17.26
C TYR A 49 1.51 7.67 16.74
N LYS A 50 2.46 6.91 17.29
CA LYS A 50 2.71 5.54 16.87
C LYS A 50 1.50 4.63 17.04
N ARG A 51 0.72 4.81 18.11
CA ARG A 51 -0.50 4.03 18.38
C ARG A 51 -1.68 4.48 17.53
N ALA A 52 -1.86 5.78 17.35
CA ALA A 52 -3.02 6.32 16.62
C ALA A 52 -2.85 6.19 15.10
N ASN A 53 -1.62 6.25 14.57
CA ASN A 53 -1.35 6.29 13.14
C ASN A 53 -1.90 5.09 12.36
N GLU A 54 -2.00 3.91 12.98
CA GLU A 54 -2.57 2.72 12.32
C GLU A 54 -4.08 2.88 12.01
N ALA A 55 -4.79 3.72 12.75
CA ALA A 55 -6.23 3.96 12.58
C ALA A 55 -6.53 5.22 11.75
N VAL A 56 -5.52 6.06 11.45
CA VAL A 56 -5.70 7.31 10.69
C VAL A 56 -5.68 6.99 9.21
N VAL A 57 -6.73 7.42 8.50
CA VAL A 57 -6.89 7.23 7.06
C VAL A 57 -6.92 8.55 6.33
N PHE A 58 -6.36 8.57 5.11
CA PHE A 58 -6.53 9.65 4.16
C PHE A 58 -7.82 9.41 3.36
N ILE A 59 -8.70 10.41 3.30
CA ILE A 59 -9.97 10.35 2.59
C ILE A 59 -9.90 11.31 1.42
N SER A 60 -10.18 10.80 0.22
CA SER A 60 -10.38 11.59 -0.99
C SER A 60 -11.75 11.33 -1.58
N THR A 61 -12.39 12.40 -2.05
CA THR A 61 -13.71 12.35 -2.67
C THR A 61 -13.65 13.01 -4.03
N ILE A 62 -14.27 12.38 -5.03
CA ILE A 62 -14.51 12.98 -6.34
C ILE A 62 -16.01 12.95 -6.56
N SER A 63 -16.64 14.13 -6.59
CA SER A 63 -18.07 14.29 -6.87
C SER A 63 -18.26 14.84 -8.28
N LEU A 64 -19.32 14.41 -8.98
CA LEU A 64 -19.67 14.97 -10.27
C LEU A 64 -20.76 16.01 -10.08
N THR A 65 -20.46 17.26 -10.40
CA THR A 65 -21.40 18.38 -10.32
C THR A 65 -21.76 18.83 -11.72
N PHE A 66 -23.05 19.08 -11.97
CA PHE A 66 -23.52 19.61 -13.24
C PHE A 66 -23.65 21.13 -13.16
N ASP A 67 -22.98 21.83 -14.06
CA ASP A 67 -23.13 23.26 -14.31
C ASP A 67 -23.82 23.46 -15.67
N MET A 68 -24.84 24.32 -15.70
CA MET A 68 -25.60 24.66 -16.90
C MET A 68 -24.73 25.26 -18.03
N TYR A 69 -23.58 25.87 -17.70
CA TYR A 69 -22.69 26.50 -18.67
C TYR A 69 -21.49 25.63 -19.07
N ALA A 70 -21.02 24.78 -18.16
CA ALA A 70 -19.76 24.04 -18.31
C ALA A 70 -19.94 22.52 -18.34
N GLY A 71 -21.16 22.01 -18.21
CA GLY A 71 -21.47 20.58 -18.24
C GLY A 71 -21.08 19.86 -16.95
N VAL A 72 -20.76 18.57 -17.05
CA VAL A 72 -20.35 17.75 -15.90
C VAL A 72 -18.91 18.05 -15.53
N GLN A 73 -18.68 18.58 -14.32
CA GLN A 73 -17.35 18.86 -13.80
C GLN A 73 -17.05 18.00 -12.55
N PRO A 74 -15.84 17.44 -12.45
CA PRO A 74 -15.39 16.79 -11.23
C PRO A 74 -15.05 17.83 -10.16
N GLN A 75 -15.53 17.59 -8.94
CA GLN A 75 -15.20 18.35 -7.75
C GLN A 75 -14.45 17.44 -6.78
N GLU A 76 -13.21 17.82 -6.47
CA GLU A 76 -12.33 17.07 -5.59
C GLU A 76 -12.41 17.61 -4.16
N GLY A 77 -12.35 16.69 -3.19
CA GLY A 77 -12.27 16.99 -1.77
C GLY A 77 -11.28 16.05 -1.09
N THR A 78 -10.54 16.55 -0.10
CA THR A 78 -9.57 15.77 0.67
C THR A 78 -9.75 16.01 2.16
N GLY A 79 -9.41 15.00 2.96
CA GLY A 79 -9.50 15.06 4.41
C GLY A 79 -8.80 13.89 5.10
N SER A 80 -8.83 13.91 6.42
CA SER A 80 -8.36 12.82 7.27
C SER A 80 -9.51 12.28 8.12
N GLY A 81 -9.46 10.98 8.42
CA GLY A 81 -10.42 10.31 9.28
C GLY A 81 -9.75 9.32 10.23
N VAL A 82 -10.52 8.80 11.17
CA VAL A 82 -10.13 7.72 12.07
C VAL A 82 -11.14 6.59 11.94
N VAL A 83 -10.64 5.35 11.90
CA VAL A 83 -11.48 4.14 11.99
C VAL A 83 -11.90 3.94 13.44
N ILE A 84 -13.21 3.88 13.71
CA ILE A 84 -13.83 3.66 15.03
C ILE A 84 -14.40 2.25 15.07
#